data_AF-A0A6T8NXN8-F1
#
_entry.id   AF-A0A6T8NXN8-F1
#
_cell.length_a   1.000
_cell.length_b   1.000
_cell.length_c   1.000
_cell.angle_alpha   90.00
_cell.angle_beta   90.00
_cell.angle_gamma   90.00
#
_symmetry.space_group_name_H-M   'P 1'
#
loop_
_entity.id
_entity.type
_entity.pdbx_description
1 polymer ?
#
loop_
_entity_poly.entity_id
_entity_poly.type
_entity_poly.pdbx_seq_one_letter_code
_entity_poly.pdbx_strand_id
1 'polypeptide(L)'
;MRYSYCQLCRKHKASLLTVHVTVLPQCAAQRNALRDVFEKVPDTVIERMTELFEPPDTSKCRWEQRYVTVSGGDQEHAEGVQVFPWEEIAQAWMNPRMEGVESAERQEEAERERLETLKNAQHRFDLELRAAVSQEVAQSAKDGMEREKLKEHVAAVNGIRKEILKNGLTSQGGEVSRLQHLLQTMG
;
A
#
# COMPACT_ATOMS: atom_id res chain seq x y z
N MET A 1 -2.66 9.02 2.89
CA MET A 1 -3.62 9.28 1.79
C MET A 1 -3.11 10.29 0.76
N ARG A 2 -2.54 11.44 1.14
CA ARG A 2 -2.08 12.46 0.17
C ARG A 2 -1.11 11.91 -0.90
N TYR A 3 -0.24 10.98 -0.54
CA TYR A 3 0.69 10.34 -1.48
C TYR A 3 0.00 9.55 -2.61
N SER A 4 -1.11 8.85 -2.36
CA SER A 4 -1.79 8.08 -3.40
C SER A 4 -2.42 9.00 -4.47
N TYR A 5 -2.90 10.18 -4.07
CA TYR A 5 -3.34 11.22 -5.02
C TYR A 5 -2.17 11.80 -5.81
N CYS A 6 -1.01 12.00 -5.17
CA CYS A 6 0.21 12.38 -5.88
C CYS A 6 0.59 11.35 -6.95
N GLN A 7 0.56 10.05 -6.62
CA GLN A 7 0.80 8.97 -7.58
C GLN A 7 -0.22 8.94 -8.71
N LEU A 8 -1.51 9.14 -8.39
CA LEU A 8 -2.59 9.17 -9.38
C LEU A 8 -2.41 10.34 -10.36
N CYS A 9 -2.16 11.54 -9.84
CA CYS A 9 -1.90 12.72 -10.66
C CYS A 9 -0.66 12.51 -11.55
N ARG A 10 0.41 11.92 -11.03
CA ARG A 10 1.60 11.55 -11.82
C ARG A 10 1.26 10.59 -12.96
N LYS A 11 0.53 9.52 -12.68
CA LYS A 11 0.09 8.52 -13.68
C LYS A 11 -0.67 9.17 -14.84
N HIS A 12 -1.53 10.13 -14.53
CA HIS A 12 -2.37 10.81 -15.52
C HIS A 12 -1.79 12.13 -16.04
N LYS A 13 -0.53 12.45 -15.70
CA LYS A 13 0.13 13.73 -16.03
C LYS A 13 -0.70 14.96 -15.65
N ALA A 14 -1.43 14.86 -14.54
CA ALA A 14 -2.29 15.91 -14.01
C ALA A 14 -1.55 16.73 -12.94
N SER A 15 -1.95 18.00 -12.79
CA SER A 15 -1.48 18.83 -11.69
C SER A 15 -2.12 18.40 -10.36
N LEU A 16 -1.41 18.67 -9.26
CA LEU A 16 -1.91 18.51 -7.91
C LEU A 16 -1.61 19.78 -7.09
N LEU A 17 -2.62 20.25 -6.36
CA LEU A 17 -2.51 21.26 -5.32
C LEU A 17 -3.30 20.77 -4.12
N THR A 18 -2.68 20.74 -2.94
CA THR A 18 -3.35 20.39 -1.69
C THR A 18 -3.88 21.66 -1.02
N VAL A 19 -5.18 21.73 -0.73
CA VAL A 19 -5.74 22.80 0.09
C VAL A 19 -5.85 22.30 1.53
N HIS A 20 -5.08 22.88 2.42
CA HIS A 20 -5.08 22.56 3.84
C HIS A 20 -5.96 23.56 4.59
N VAL A 21 -7.10 23.11 5.10
CA VAL A 21 -8.02 23.96 5.87
C VAL A 21 -7.69 23.82 7.36
N THR A 22 -7.23 24.90 7.98
CA THR A 22 -6.91 24.93 9.42
C THR A 22 -8.05 25.53 10.22
N VAL A 23 -8.42 24.89 11.32
CA VAL A 23 -9.48 25.35 12.22
C VAL A 23 -9.03 25.11 13.65
N LEU A 24 -9.44 25.97 14.58
CA LEU A 24 -9.22 25.74 16.00
C LEU A 24 -10.00 24.49 16.45
N PRO A 25 -9.43 23.64 17.33
CA PRO A 25 -10.10 22.42 17.81
C PRO A 25 -11.45 22.71 18.45
N GLN A 26 -11.58 23.83 19.16
CA GLN A 26 -12.83 24.27 19.78
C GLN A 26 -13.90 24.57 18.72
N CYS A 27 -13.53 25.25 17.63
CA CYS A 27 -14.42 25.53 16.52
C CYS A 27 -14.83 24.24 15.79
N ALA A 28 -13.92 23.27 15.62
CA ALA A 28 -14.22 21.96 15.06
C ALA A 28 -15.23 21.17 15.93
N ALA A 29 -15.04 21.16 17.25
CA ALA A 29 -15.94 20.52 18.21
C ALA A 29 -17.33 21.18 18.21
N GLN A 30 -17.39 22.51 18.22
CA GLN A 30 -18.66 23.26 18.12
C GLN A 30 -19.43 22.92 16.83
N ARG A 31 -18.75 22.92 15.68
CA ARG A 31 -19.35 22.54 14.40
C ARG A 31 -19.83 21.10 14.39
N ASN A 32 -19.05 20.20 14.97
CA ASN A 32 -19.43 18.79 15.10
C ASN A 32 -20.68 18.63 15.98
N ALA A 33 -20.82 19.39 17.07
CA ALA A 33 -22.00 19.35 17.94
C ALA A 33 -23.30 19.78 17.23
N LEU A 34 -23.21 20.54 16.14
CA LEU A 34 -24.34 20.97 15.33
C LEU A 34 -24.76 19.97 14.24
N ARG A 35 -23.98 18.91 14.00
CA ARG A 35 -24.31 17.88 13.01
C ARG A 35 -25.45 16.98 13.47
N ASP A 36 -26.05 16.24 12.54
CA ASP A 36 -27.02 15.20 12.88
C ASP A 36 -26.36 14.05 13.64
N VAL A 37 -27.14 13.37 14.50
CA VAL A 37 -26.62 12.36 15.44
C VAL A 37 -25.80 11.27 14.74
N PHE A 38 -26.17 10.86 13.53
CA PHE A 38 -25.45 9.83 12.77
C PHE A 38 -24.14 10.31 12.12
N GLU A 39 -23.96 11.62 11.98
CA GLU A 39 -22.77 12.24 11.40
C GLU A 39 -21.81 12.78 12.46
N LYS A 40 -22.27 12.87 13.73
CA LYS A 40 -21.45 13.31 14.85
C LYS A 40 -20.33 12.32 15.10
N VAL A 41 -19.13 12.87 15.19
CA VAL A 41 -17.94 12.14 15.64
C VAL A 41 -17.78 12.38 17.15
N PRO A 42 -17.42 11.38 17.97
CA PRO A 42 -17.17 11.61 19.40
C PRO A 42 -16.06 12.64 19.64
N ASP A 43 -16.19 13.46 20.68
CA ASP A 43 -15.23 14.53 20.98
C ASP A 43 -13.81 13.99 21.22
N THR A 44 -13.69 12.84 21.89
CA THR A 44 -12.42 12.14 22.10
C THR A 44 -11.71 11.75 20.80
N VAL A 45 -12.46 11.51 19.72
CA VAL A 45 -11.89 11.24 18.39
C VAL A 45 -11.40 12.52 17.75
N ILE A 46 -12.12 13.65 17.92
CA ILE A 46 -11.68 14.96 17.41
C ILE A 46 -10.37 15.38 18.09
N GLU A 47 -10.29 15.28 19.42
CA GLU A 47 -9.08 15.58 20.20
C GLU A 47 -7.89 14.75 19.72
N ARG A 48 -8.06 13.42 19.62
CA ARG A 48 -7.04 12.52 19.13
C ARG A 48 -6.62 12.82 17.69
N MET A 49 -7.58 13.16 16.82
CA MET A 49 -7.28 13.54 15.45
C MET A 49 -6.47 14.83 15.40
N THR A 50 -6.79 15.83 16.22
CA THR A 50 -6.02 17.08 16.32
C THR A 50 -4.57 16.81 16.76
N GLU A 51 -4.35 15.98 17.77
CA GLU A 51 -3.01 15.67 18.28
C GLU A 51 -2.14 14.92 17.27
N LEU A 52 -2.73 13.98 16.52
CA LEU A 52 -2.01 13.12 15.58
C LEU A 52 -1.97 13.68 14.15
N PHE A 53 -2.64 14.80 13.87
CA PHE A 53 -2.73 15.32 12.53
C PHE A 53 -1.38 15.85 12.04
N GLU A 54 -0.88 15.30 10.94
CA GLU A 54 0.32 15.77 10.28
C GLU A 54 -0.04 16.73 9.14
N PRO A 55 0.23 18.05 9.27
CA PRO A 55 -0.02 19.01 8.19
C PRO A 55 0.87 18.71 6.98
N PRO A 56 0.50 19.19 5.77
CA PRO A 56 1.40 19.10 4.62
C PRO A 56 2.74 19.79 4.92
N ASP A 57 3.84 19.11 4.63
CA ASP A 57 5.19 19.56 4.96
C ASP A 57 6.19 19.13 3.88
N THR A 58 6.62 20.09 3.08
CA THR A 58 7.59 19.88 1.99
C THR A 58 8.98 19.47 2.49
N SER A 59 9.33 19.79 3.74
CA SER A 59 10.63 19.44 4.33
C SER A 59 10.71 17.96 4.68
N LYS A 60 9.59 17.37 5.13
CA LYS A 60 9.46 15.93 5.42
C LYS A 60 9.13 15.12 4.18
N CYS A 61 8.25 15.66 3.34
CA CYS A 61 7.72 14.98 2.16
C CYS A 61 7.97 15.83 0.92
N ARG A 62 9.06 15.55 0.19
CA ARG A 62 9.40 16.29 -1.05
C ARG A 62 8.31 16.24 -2.12
N TRP A 63 7.41 15.26 -2.07
CA TRP A 63 6.26 15.13 -2.96
C TRP A 63 5.07 16.02 -2.56
N GLU A 64 5.10 16.66 -1.39
CA GLU A 64 4.12 17.65 -0.92
C GLU A 64 4.45 19.08 -1.36
N GLN A 65 5.33 19.22 -2.36
CA GLN A 65 5.20 20.18 -3.45
C GLN A 65 4.49 21.52 -3.23
N ARG A 66 3.18 21.38 -3.37
CA ARG A 66 2.22 22.43 -3.61
C ARG A 66 1.07 22.20 -2.68
N TYR A 67 1.07 23.00 -1.62
CA TYR A 67 -0.09 23.16 -0.79
C TYR A 67 -0.31 24.64 -0.48
N VAL A 68 -1.56 24.98 -0.21
CA VAL A 68 -1.96 26.28 0.30
C VAL A 68 -2.76 26.04 1.57
N THR A 69 -2.51 26.87 2.59
CA THR A 69 -3.23 26.80 3.85
C THR A 69 -4.29 27.90 3.88
N VAL A 70 -5.52 27.53 4.21
CA VAL A 70 -6.64 28.46 4.37
C VAL A 70 -7.24 28.30 5.76
N SER A 71 -7.62 29.41 6.40
CA SER A 71 -8.35 29.34 7.66
C SER A 71 -9.76 28.75 7.44
N GLY A 72 -10.28 27.99 8.37
CA GLY A 72 -11.63 27.48 8.35
C GLY A 72 -12.65 28.47 8.89
N GLY A 73 -12.26 29.71 9.18
CA GLY A 73 -13.10 30.74 9.78
C GLY A 73 -13.24 30.57 11.31
N ASP A 74 -12.13 30.72 12.02
CA ASP A 74 -12.08 30.82 13.48
C ASP A 74 -12.43 32.26 13.86
N GLN A 75 -13.63 32.50 14.40
CA GLN A 75 -14.07 33.85 14.73
C GLN A 75 -13.32 34.41 15.95
N GLU A 76 -12.29 35.22 15.69
CA GLU A 76 -11.99 36.45 16.47
C GLU A 76 -11.68 37.67 15.59
N HIS A 77 -11.53 37.52 14.27
CA HIS A 77 -11.26 38.63 13.34
C HIS A 77 -12.24 38.63 12.16
N ALA A 78 -13.51 38.93 12.44
CA ALA A 78 -14.56 39.05 11.44
C ALA A 78 -14.54 40.41 10.69
N GLU A 79 -13.36 40.86 10.25
CA GLU A 79 -13.23 42.06 9.40
C GLU A 79 -12.42 41.82 8.11
N GLY A 80 -11.80 40.64 7.96
CA GLY A 80 -11.09 40.27 6.73
C GLY A 80 -11.94 39.38 5.83
N VAL A 81 -12.14 39.78 4.57
CA VAL A 81 -12.62 38.86 3.53
C VAL A 81 -11.62 37.72 3.44
N GLN A 82 -12.03 36.51 3.79
CA GLN A 82 -11.20 35.33 3.59
C GLN A 82 -11.09 35.07 2.07
N VAL A 83 -9.96 35.48 1.48
CA VAL A 83 -9.72 35.28 0.05
C VAL A 83 -9.39 33.82 -0.17
N PHE A 84 -10.27 33.13 -0.90
CA PHE A 84 -9.99 31.77 -1.37
C PHE A 84 -8.80 31.81 -2.36
N PRO A 85 -7.86 30.85 -2.31
CA PRO A 85 -6.58 30.93 -3.04
C PRO A 85 -6.74 30.59 -4.53
N TRP A 86 -7.52 31.41 -5.26
CA TRP A 86 -7.79 31.19 -6.68
C TRP A 86 -6.55 31.38 -7.55
N GLU A 87 -5.65 32.29 -7.16
CA GLU A 87 -4.43 32.54 -7.91
C GLU A 87 -3.47 31.34 -7.83
N GLU A 88 -3.32 30.74 -6.65
CA GLU A 88 -2.51 29.54 -6.44
C GLU A 88 -3.09 28.33 -7.18
N ILE A 89 -4.43 28.21 -7.21
CA ILE A 89 -5.11 27.18 -8.00
C ILE A 89 -4.86 27.39 -9.50
N ALA A 90 -5.00 28.62 -9.99
CA ALA A 90 -4.74 28.97 -11.39
C ALA A 90 -3.27 28.71 -11.76
N GLN A 91 -2.33 29.10 -10.91
CA GLN A 91 -0.90 28.83 -11.05
C GLN A 91 -0.60 27.33 -11.07
N ALA A 92 -1.21 26.55 -10.18
CA ALA A 92 -1.05 25.11 -10.15
C ALA A 92 -1.60 24.46 -11.43
N TRP A 93 -2.73 24.96 -11.93
CA TRP A 93 -3.35 24.49 -13.17
C TRP A 93 -2.50 24.83 -14.40
N MET A 94 -2.02 26.06 -14.51
CA MET A 94 -1.22 26.54 -15.65
C MET A 94 0.17 25.91 -15.71
N ASN A 95 0.76 25.64 -14.55
CA ASN A 95 2.10 25.07 -14.45
C ASN A 95 2.03 23.68 -13.83
N PRO A 96 1.50 22.62 -14.46
CA PRO A 96 1.47 21.30 -13.87
C PRO A 96 2.89 20.83 -13.51
N ARG A 97 3.20 20.79 -12.21
CA ARG A 97 4.51 20.33 -11.74
C ARG A 97 4.54 18.81 -11.76
N MET A 98 5.11 18.28 -12.82
CA MET A 98 5.47 16.87 -12.94
C MET A 98 6.77 16.63 -12.16
N GLU A 99 6.76 16.78 -10.84
CA GLU A 99 7.98 16.54 -10.07
C GLU A 99 8.32 15.07 -10.00
N GLY A 100 9.56 14.76 -10.38
CA GLY A 100 10.09 13.42 -10.24
C GLY A 100 9.28 12.42 -11.05
N VAL A 101 9.10 12.69 -12.35
CA VAL A 101 9.18 11.58 -13.28
C VAL A 101 10.61 11.04 -13.12
N GLU A 102 10.85 10.19 -12.13
CA GLU A 102 11.53 8.94 -12.48
C GLU A 102 10.77 8.52 -13.73
N SER A 103 11.42 8.60 -14.91
CA SER A 103 10.74 8.49 -16.20
C SER A 103 9.69 7.39 -16.10
N ALA A 104 8.54 7.49 -16.76
CA ALA A 104 7.57 6.39 -16.73
C ALA A 104 8.27 5.02 -16.92
N GLU A 105 9.35 5.02 -17.70
CA GLU A 105 10.35 3.97 -17.85
C GLU A 105 10.99 3.46 -16.54
N ARG A 106 11.46 4.29 -15.60
CA ARG A 106 12.04 3.87 -14.32
C ARG A 106 10.98 3.35 -13.34
N GLN A 107 9.74 3.85 -13.40
CA GLN A 107 8.63 3.24 -12.66
C GLN A 107 8.26 1.86 -13.25
N GLU A 108 8.21 1.75 -14.58
CA GLU A 108 8.05 0.48 -15.29
C GLU A 108 9.23 -0.45 -15.05
N GLU A 109 10.44 0.09 -14.86
CA GLU A 109 11.66 -0.67 -14.55
C GLU A 109 11.61 -1.20 -13.12
N ALA A 110 11.21 -0.39 -12.14
CA ALA A 110 10.99 -0.84 -10.77
C ALA A 110 9.86 -1.88 -10.68
N GLU A 111 8.77 -1.73 -11.45
CA GLU A 111 7.73 -2.76 -11.54
C GLU A 111 8.25 -4.04 -12.22
N ARG A 112 9.05 -3.92 -13.28
CA ARG A 112 9.71 -5.06 -13.92
C ARG A 112 10.67 -5.77 -12.96
N GLU A 113 11.52 -5.04 -12.26
CA GLU A 113 12.45 -5.57 -11.26
C GLU A 113 11.71 -6.28 -10.12
N ARG A 114 10.58 -5.71 -9.66
CA ARG A 114 9.73 -6.36 -8.67
C ARG A 114 9.13 -7.65 -9.21
N LEU A 115 8.63 -7.66 -10.45
CA LEU A 115 8.07 -8.85 -11.09
C LEU A 115 9.15 -9.91 -11.34
N GLU A 116 10.35 -9.53 -11.75
CA GLU A 116 11.50 -10.43 -11.92
C GLU A 116 11.96 -10.99 -10.57
N THR A 117 11.98 -10.18 -9.51
CA THR A 117 12.28 -10.65 -8.15
C THR A 117 11.22 -11.66 -7.68
N LEU A 118 9.95 -11.41 -7.95
CA LEU A 118 8.85 -12.34 -7.66
C LEU A 118 8.98 -13.64 -8.45
N LYS A 119 9.29 -13.57 -9.75
CA LYS A 119 9.56 -14.76 -10.58
C LYS A 119 10.75 -15.55 -10.05
N ASN A 120 11.82 -14.88 -9.64
CA ASN A 120 13.00 -15.53 -9.04
C ASN A 120 12.66 -16.22 -7.72
N ALA A 121 11.86 -15.58 -6.85
CA ALA A 121 11.38 -16.20 -5.62
C ALA A 121 10.50 -17.43 -5.89
N GLN A 122 9.58 -17.35 -6.86
CA GLN A 122 8.74 -18.47 -7.28
C GLN A 122 9.56 -19.62 -7.85
N HIS A 123 10.55 -19.30 -8.69
CA HIS A 123 11.42 -20.30 -9.28
C HIS A 123 12.25 -21.02 -8.21
N ARG A 124 12.81 -20.27 -7.25
CA ARG A 124 13.53 -20.84 -6.10
C ARG A 124 12.62 -21.75 -5.27
N PHE A 125 11.40 -21.32 -5.00
CA PHE A 125 10.43 -22.12 -4.26
C PHE A 125 10.05 -23.41 -5.00
N ASP A 126 9.85 -23.37 -6.31
CA ASP A 126 9.63 -24.58 -7.14
C ASP A 126 10.85 -25.51 -7.14
N LEU A 127 12.07 -24.98 -7.19
CA LEU A 127 13.29 -25.79 -7.10
C LEU A 127 13.40 -26.52 -5.75
N GLU A 128 13.11 -25.83 -4.64
CA GLU A 128 13.09 -26.43 -3.30
C GLU A 128 12.01 -27.52 -3.18
N LEU A 129 10.80 -27.27 -3.70
CA LEU A 129 9.75 -28.29 -3.74
C LEU A 129 10.16 -29.51 -4.56
N ARG A 130 10.81 -29.33 -5.72
CA ARG A 130 11.30 -30.47 -6.52
C ARG A 130 12.38 -31.27 -5.81
N ALA A 131 13.26 -30.60 -5.06
CA ALA A 131 14.26 -31.28 -4.24
C ALA A 131 13.60 -32.13 -3.15
N ALA A 132 12.61 -31.58 -2.44
CA ALA A 132 11.85 -32.31 -1.42
C ALA A 132 11.10 -33.52 -2.02
N VAL A 133 10.42 -33.35 -3.17
CA VAL A 133 9.77 -34.48 -3.86
C VAL A 133 10.79 -35.55 -4.25
N SER A 134 11.97 -35.16 -4.74
CA SER A 134 13.01 -36.11 -5.14
C SER A 134 13.58 -36.89 -3.94
N GLN A 135 13.73 -36.24 -2.78
CA GLN A 135 14.14 -36.88 -1.55
C GLN A 135 13.09 -37.88 -1.05
N GLU A 136 11.81 -37.49 -1.04
CA GLU A 136 10.71 -38.36 -0.62
C GLU A 136 10.59 -39.62 -1.48
N VAL A 137 10.73 -39.45 -2.80
CA VAL A 137 10.71 -40.58 -3.75
C VAL A 137 11.94 -41.49 -3.57
N ALA A 138 13.12 -40.91 -3.34
CA ALA A 138 14.32 -41.68 -3.07
C ALA A 138 14.26 -42.44 -1.74
N GLN A 139 13.63 -41.86 -0.72
CA GLN A 139 13.42 -42.49 0.58
C GLN A 139 12.40 -43.63 0.48
N SER A 140 11.27 -43.39 -0.17
CA SER A 140 10.25 -44.43 -0.43
C SER A 140 10.80 -45.61 -1.24
N ALA A 141 11.72 -45.35 -2.17
CA ALA A 141 12.40 -46.40 -2.93
C ALA A 141 13.40 -47.20 -2.06
N LYS A 142 14.09 -46.55 -1.12
CA LYS A 142 14.98 -47.22 -0.14
C LYS A 142 14.22 -48.05 0.88
N ASP A 143 13.03 -47.60 1.26
CA ASP A 143 12.15 -48.29 2.22
C ASP A 143 11.48 -49.54 1.64
N GLY A 144 11.84 -49.94 0.41
CA GLY A 144 11.43 -51.20 -0.19
C GLY A 144 10.00 -51.20 -0.73
N MET A 145 9.44 -50.01 -1.00
CA MET A 145 8.07 -49.88 -1.49
C MET A 145 7.91 -50.59 -2.86
N GLU A 146 6.83 -51.37 -3.01
CA GLU A 146 6.53 -52.07 -4.27
C GLU A 146 6.42 -51.10 -5.44
N ARG A 147 6.91 -51.49 -6.61
CA ARG A 147 7.01 -50.64 -7.82
C ARG A 147 5.69 -49.96 -8.22
N GLU A 148 4.55 -50.62 -8.06
CA GLU A 148 3.24 -50.05 -8.37
C GLU A 148 2.82 -48.99 -7.34
N LYS A 149 2.97 -49.28 -6.04
CA LYS A 149 2.72 -48.30 -4.97
C LYS A 149 3.65 -47.10 -5.03
N LEU A 150 4.89 -47.31 -5.46
CA LEU A 150 5.86 -46.24 -5.67
C LEU A 150 5.42 -45.29 -6.79
N LYS A 151 4.84 -45.80 -7.89
CA LYS A 151 4.30 -44.95 -8.96
C LYS A 151 3.12 -44.12 -8.49
N GLU A 152 2.19 -44.72 -7.74
CA GLU A 152 1.04 -44.02 -7.16
C GLU A 152 1.49 -42.93 -6.18
N HIS A 153 2.47 -43.25 -5.33
CA HIS A 153 3.05 -42.31 -4.39
C HIS A 153 3.75 -41.13 -5.09
N VAL A 154 4.55 -41.39 -6.13
CA VAL A 154 5.16 -40.34 -6.97
C VAL A 154 4.10 -39.46 -7.62
N ALA A 155 3.00 -40.04 -8.09
CA ALA A 155 1.90 -39.28 -8.69
C ALA A 155 1.19 -38.39 -7.66
N ALA A 156 0.94 -38.90 -6.44
CA ALA A 156 0.31 -38.17 -5.35
C ALA A 156 1.18 -36.98 -4.89
N VAL A 157 2.48 -37.22 -4.63
CA VAL A 157 3.42 -36.17 -4.17
C VAL A 157 3.60 -35.08 -5.24
N ASN A 158 3.67 -35.45 -6.52
CA ASN A 158 3.68 -34.47 -7.61
C ASN A 158 2.35 -33.71 -7.75
N GLY A 159 1.23 -34.35 -7.41
CA GLY A 159 -0.08 -33.70 -7.33
C GLY A 159 -0.11 -32.60 -6.28
N ILE A 160 0.35 -32.91 -5.06
CA ILE A 160 0.47 -31.95 -3.96
C ILE A 160 1.37 -30.77 -4.34
N ARG A 161 2.52 -31.02 -4.96
CA ARG A 161 3.40 -29.95 -5.48
C ARG A 161 2.65 -28.99 -6.41
N LYS A 162 1.87 -29.54 -7.35
CA LYS A 162 1.10 -28.72 -8.31
C LYS A 162 0.04 -27.88 -7.62
N GLU A 163 -0.62 -28.41 -6.59
CA GLU A 163 -1.57 -27.64 -5.78
C GLU A 163 -0.91 -26.54 -4.97
N ILE A 164 0.22 -26.83 -4.31
CA ILE A 164 0.98 -25.83 -3.54
C ILE A 164 1.41 -24.67 -4.44
N LEU A 165 1.91 -24.95 -5.64
CA LEU A 165 2.28 -23.91 -6.60
C LEU A 165 1.07 -23.10 -7.06
N LYS A 166 -0.08 -23.75 -7.32
CA LYS A 166 -1.30 -23.07 -7.79
C LYS A 166 -1.95 -22.20 -6.72
N ASN A 167 -1.97 -22.67 -5.47
CA ASN A 167 -2.56 -21.96 -4.32
C ASN A 167 -1.62 -20.88 -3.77
N GLY A 168 -0.31 -21.13 -3.77
CA GLY A 168 0.70 -20.13 -3.42
C GLY A 168 0.73 -18.92 -4.37
N LEU A 169 0.30 -19.11 -5.63
CA LEU A 169 0.19 -18.05 -6.64
C LEU A 169 -1.09 -17.20 -6.54
N THR A 170 -2.14 -17.70 -5.88
CA THR A 170 -3.45 -17.02 -5.78
C THR A 170 -3.63 -16.24 -4.47
N SER A 171 -2.78 -16.46 -3.47
CA SER A 171 -2.72 -15.68 -2.24
C SER A 171 -1.98 -14.35 -2.46
N GLN A 172 -2.67 -13.38 -3.09
CA GLN A 172 -2.29 -11.97 -2.98
C GLN A 172 -2.46 -11.51 -1.52
N GLY A 173 -1.35 -11.25 -0.82
CA GLY A 173 -1.29 -10.18 0.19
C GLY A 173 -1.25 -10.52 1.68
N GLY A 174 -1.38 -11.78 2.13
CA GLY A 174 -1.56 -12.06 3.58
C GLY A 174 -0.61 -13.06 4.26
N GLU A 175 0.00 -13.99 3.52
CA GLU A 175 0.51 -15.22 4.16
C GLU A 175 2.02 -15.49 4.01
N VAL A 176 2.81 -14.52 3.57
CA VAL A 176 4.29 -14.66 3.60
C VAL A 176 4.79 -14.81 5.04
N SER A 177 4.13 -14.16 6.02
CA SER A 177 4.42 -14.32 7.45
C SER A 177 4.01 -15.68 8.01
N ARG A 178 2.99 -16.35 7.42
CA ARG A 178 2.58 -17.70 7.85
C ARG A 178 3.51 -18.79 7.33
N LEU A 179 4.05 -18.62 6.12
CA LEU A 179 5.05 -19.56 5.56
C LEU A 179 6.41 -19.46 6.26
N GLN A 180 6.84 -18.26 6.68
CA GLN A 180 8.02 -18.12 7.54
C GLN A 180 7.84 -18.77 8.92
N HIS A 181 6.65 -18.68 9.50
CA HIS A 181 6.34 -19.34 10.78
C HIS A 181 6.26 -20.88 10.65
N LEU A 182 5.74 -21.41 9.53
CA LEU A 182 5.69 -22.86 9.25
C LEU A 182 7.08 -23.46 9.00
N LEU A 183 7.97 -22.74 8.31
CA LEU A 183 9.34 -23.20 8.10
C LEU A 183 10.20 -23.15 9.38
N GLN A 184 9.89 -22.26 10.33
CA GLN A 184 10.56 -22.23 11.64
C GLN A 184 10.05 -23.27 12.63
N THR A 185 8.87 -23.86 12.39
CA THR A 185 8.26 -24.87 13.28
C THR A 185 8.51 -26.32 12.84
N MET A 186 9.12 -26.53 11.66
CA MET A 186 9.54 -27.86 11.17
C MET A 186 11.07 -28.08 11.24
N GLY A 187 11.80 -27.25 12.01
CA GLY A 187 13.21 -27.45 12.35
C GLY A 187 13.37 -28.17 13.67
#